data_AF-A0A7K2WA57-F1
#
_entry.id   AF-A0A7K2WA57-F1
#
_cell.length_a   1.000
_cell.length_b   1.000
_cell.length_c   1.000
_cell.angle_alpha   90.00
_cell.angle_beta   90.00
_cell.angle_gamma   90.00
#
_symmetry.space_group_name_H-M   'P 1'
#
loop_
_entity.id
_entity.type
_entity.pdbx_description
1 polymer ?
#
loop_
_entity_poly.entity_id
_entity_poly.type
_entity_poly.pdbx_seq_one_letter_code
_entity_poly.pdbx_strand_id
1 'polypeptide(L)'
;MPAQLALFDAVMADRLRILADVAPITADDLPGYAGALFDALVADPGLQRLSQWRALEFPEASEAEIESHIAKATEIATSYGVELTVATDLMMIALGAALAWNATAPRIRNPLGEPDDHRIATHRHSVVTAVAALTEAITAHAAESAEATS
;
A
#
# COMPACT_ATOMS: atom_id res chain seq x y z
N MET A 1 -34.38 -4.76 -8.44
CA MET A 1 -33.18 -3.93 -8.20
C MET A 1 -31.88 -4.76 -8.32
N PRO A 2 -31.52 -5.30 -9.50
CA PRO A 2 -30.18 -5.87 -9.74
C PRO A 2 -29.22 -4.93 -10.51
N ALA A 3 -29.74 -3.90 -11.19
CA ALA A 3 -28.92 -3.03 -12.06
C ALA A 3 -28.03 -2.02 -11.32
N GLN A 4 -28.40 -1.59 -10.10
CA GLN A 4 -27.57 -0.68 -9.30
C GLN A 4 -26.34 -1.36 -8.71
N LEU A 5 -26.45 -2.64 -8.34
CA LEU A 5 -25.32 -3.45 -7.91
C LEU A 5 -24.32 -3.64 -9.06
N ALA A 6 -24.80 -3.95 -10.27
CA ALA A 6 -23.94 -4.13 -11.44
C ALA A 6 -23.18 -2.85 -11.85
N LEU A 7 -23.80 -1.66 -11.78
CA LEU A 7 -23.10 -0.39 -12.02
C LEU A 7 -22.06 -0.12 -10.93
N PHE A 8 -22.41 -0.43 -9.68
CA PHE A 8 -21.52 -0.24 -8.55
C PHE A 8 -20.29 -1.16 -8.63
N ASP A 9 -20.49 -2.45 -8.94
CA ASP A 9 -19.41 -3.43 -9.15
C ASP A 9 -18.50 -3.01 -10.31
N ALA A 10 -19.07 -2.49 -11.40
CA ALA A 10 -18.30 -1.98 -12.54
C ALA A 10 -17.45 -0.75 -12.16
N VAL A 11 -18.00 0.18 -11.37
CA VAL A 11 -17.23 1.33 -10.85
C VAL A 11 -16.14 0.87 -9.87
N MET A 12 -16.40 -0.17 -9.07
CA MET A 12 -15.40 -0.73 -8.16
C MET A 12 -14.26 -1.39 -8.92
N ALA A 13 -14.57 -2.25 -9.89
CA ALA A 13 -13.56 -2.91 -10.71
C ALA A 13 -12.72 -1.89 -11.49
N ASP A 14 -13.34 -0.86 -12.06
CA ASP A 14 -12.63 0.19 -12.79
C ASP A 14 -11.72 1.03 -11.86
N ARG A 15 -12.18 1.34 -10.65
CA ARG A 15 -11.41 2.13 -9.68
C ARG A 15 -10.29 1.36 -9.00
N LEU A 16 -10.48 0.06 -8.73
CA LEU A 16 -9.41 -0.81 -8.23
C LEU A 16 -8.35 -1.05 -9.31
N ARG A 17 -8.77 -1.22 -10.57
CA ARG A 17 -7.86 -1.23 -11.71
C ARG A 17 -7.08 0.09 -11.83
N ILE A 18 -7.74 1.24 -11.68
CA ILE A 18 -7.08 2.54 -11.65
C ILE A 18 -6.04 2.60 -10.52
N LEU A 19 -6.33 2.10 -9.31
CA LEU A 19 -5.34 2.08 -8.24
C LEU A 19 -4.13 1.19 -8.57
N ALA A 20 -4.37 0.01 -9.15
CA ALA A 20 -3.32 -0.90 -9.59
C ALA A 20 -2.48 -0.33 -10.74
N ASP A 21 -3.10 0.42 -11.66
CA ASP A 21 -2.44 1.06 -12.80
C ASP A 21 -1.65 2.31 -12.39
N VAL A 22 -2.11 3.04 -11.36
CA VAL A 22 -1.52 4.31 -10.94
C VAL A 22 -0.26 4.12 -10.07
N ALA A 23 -0.18 3.02 -9.31
CA ALA A 23 1.00 2.69 -8.50
C ALA A 23 1.41 1.24 -8.74
N PRO A 24 2.07 0.93 -9.89
CA PRO A 24 2.66 -0.38 -10.10
C PRO A 24 3.71 -0.65 -9.02
N ILE A 25 3.85 -1.92 -8.62
CA ILE A 25 4.86 -2.30 -7.64
C ILE A 25 6.26 -2.02 -8.21
N THR A 26 7.12 -1.37 -7.43
CA THR A 26 8.57 -1.28 -7.71
C THR A 26 9.27 -2.19 -6.71
N ALA A 27 9.42 -3.45 -7.07
CA ALA A 27 9.83 -4.52 -6.16
C ALA A 27 11.23 -4.33 -5.55
N ASP A 28 12.09 -3.55 -6.19
CA ASP A 28 13.43 -3.16 -5.74
C ASP A 28 13.48 -1.82 -4.99
N ASP A 29 12.38 -1.06 -5.02
CA ASP A 29 12.23 0.25 -4.37
C ASP A 29 10.87 0.36 -3.66
N LEU A 30 10.69 -0.39 -2.58
CA LEU A 30 9.50 -0.27 -1.72
C LEU A 30 9.27 1.15 -1.15
N PRO A 31 10.32 1.92 -0.76
CA PRO A 31 10.15 3.30 -0.35
C PRO A 31 9.56 4.19 -1.46
N GLY A 32 10.07 4.05 -2.69
CA GLY A 32 9.54 4.72 -3.87
C GLY A 32 8.10 4.32 -4.18
N TYR A 33 7.79 3.02 -4.14
CA TYR A 33 6.43 2.50 -4.28
C TYR A 33 5.48 3.14 -3.27
N ALA A 34 5.84 3.16 -1.99
CA ALA A 34 5.01 3.75 -0.94
C ALA A 34 4.78 5.26 -1.16
N GLY A 35 5.80 5.99 -1.63
CA GLY A 35 5.68 7.39 -1.99
C GLY A 35 4.74 7.62 -3.18
N ALA A 36 4.85 6.83 -4.24
CA ALA A 36 3.99 6.93 -5.42
C ALA A 36 2.53 6.57 -5.08
N LEU A 37 2.32 5.51 -4.29
CA LEU A 37 1.00 5.13 -3.81
C LEU A 37 0.39 6.22 -2.91
N PHE A 38 1.19 6.83 -2.02
CA PHE A 38 0.76 7.97 -1.22
C PHE A 38 0.30 9.14 -2.09
N ASP A 39 1.07 9.50 -3.12
CA ASP A 39 0.75 10.61 -4.03
C ASP A 39 -0.58 10.35 -4.75
N ALA A 40 -0.83 9.12 -5.19
CA ALA A 40 -2.10 8.71 -5.80
C ALA A 40 -3.29 8.85 -4.84
N LEU A 41 -3.12 8.42 -3.58
CA LEU A 41 -4.16 8.45 -2.55
C LEU A 41 -4.48 9.88 -2.07
N VAL A 42 -3.50 10.79 -2.12
CA VAL A 42 -3.71 12.21 -1.84
C VAL A 42 -4.40 12.90 -3.01
N ALA A 43 -4.04 12.56 -4.25
CA ALA A 43 -4.63 13.14 -5.45
C ALA A 43 -6.11 12.78 -5.61
N ASP A 44 -6.52 11.57 -5.21
CA ASP A 44 -7.93 11.14 -5.19
C ASP A 44 -8.29 10.44 -3.87
N PRO A 45 -8.75 11.19 -2.85
CA PRO A 45 -9.22 10.62 -1.58
C PRO A 45 -10.42 9.67 -1.73
N GLY A 46 -11.09 9.69 -2.88
CA GLY A 46 -12.15 8.73 -3.22
C GLY A 46 -11.62 7.31 -3.35
N LEU A 47 -10.40 7.12 -3.85
CA LEU A 47 -9.79 5.78 -4.02
C LEU A 47 -9.73 5.02 -2.70
N GLN A 48 -9.27 5.68 -1.63
CA GLN A 48 -9.18 5.04 -0.32
C GLN A 48 -10.54 4.72 0.27
N ARG A 49 -11.51 5.64 0.15
CA ARG A 49 -12.86 5.43 0.68
C ARG A 49 -13.53 4.22 0.03
N LEU A 50 -13.35 4.08 -1.28
CA LEU A 50 -13.89 2.96 -2.05
C LEU A 50 -13.21 1.64 -1.68
N SER A 51 -11.88 1.63 -1.54
CA SER A 51 -11.13 0.46 -1.07
C SER A 51 -11.58 0.01 0.33
N GLN A 52 -11.76 0.95 1.26
CA GLN A 52 -12.27 0.66 2.61
C GLN A 52 -13.69 0.09 2.60
N TRP A 53 -14.58 0.67 1.79
CA TRP A 53 -15.94 0.15 1.63
C TRP A 53 -15.91 -1.27 1.03
N ARG A 54 -15.10 -1.51 0.00
CA ARG A 54 -14.96 -2.84 -0.62
C ARG A 54 -14.46 -3.88 0.37
N ALA A 55 -13.55 -3.52 1.28
CA ALA A 55 -13.08 -4.42 2.34
C ALA A 55 -14.17 -4.73 3.38
N LEU A 56 -15.10 -3.80 3.65
CA LEU A 56 -16.21 -4.02 4.58
C LEU A 56 -17.29 -4.94 4.01
N GLU A 57 -17.62 -4.76 2.73
CA GLU A 57 -18.74 -5.47 2.08
C GLU A 57 -18.34 -6.83 1.53
N PHE A 58 -17.07 -6.98 1.19
CA PHE A 58 -16.49 -8.19 0.64
C PHE A 58 -15.18 -8.47 1.39
N PRO A 59 -15.25 -9.06 2.59
CA PRO A 59 -14.09 -9.26 3.44
C PRO A 59 -13.07 -10.26 2.85
N GLU A 60 -13.54 -11.14 1.96
CA GLU A 60 -12.69 -12.11 1.28
C GLU A 60 -12.09 -11.53 -0.01
N ALA A 61 -10.83 -11.86 -0.26
CA ALA A 61 -10.19 -11.61 -1.53
C ALA A 61 -10.70 -12.60 -2.59
N SER A 62 -10.90 -12.11 -3.81
CA SER A 62 -11.10 -12.96 -4.97
C SER A 62 -9.81 -13.70 -5.34
N GLU A 63 -9.92 -14.80 -6.08
CA GLU A 63 -8.74 -15.55 -6.55
C GLU A 63 -7.76 -14.68 -7.35
N ALA A 64 -8.28 -13.77 -8.19
CA ALA A 64 -7.47 -12.84 -8.96
C ALA A 64 -6.72 -11.82 -8.07
N GLU A 65 -7.34 -11.38 -6.97
CA GLU A 65 -6.68 -10.51 -5.99
C GLU A 65 -5.57 -11.28 -5.26
N ILE A 66 -5.80 -12.54 -4.88
CA ILE A 66 -4.80 -13.42 -4.25
C ILE A 66 -3.61 -13.63 -5.21
N GLU A 67 -3.87 -14.04 -6.45
CA GLU A 67 -2.84 -14.26 -7.47
C GLU A 67 -2.01 -13.00 -7.71
N SER A 68 -2.65 -11.83 -7.81
CA SER A 68 -1.95 -10.56 -7.97
C SER A 68 -1.02 -10.23 -6.80
N HIS A 69 -1.46 -10.46 -5.55
CA HIS A 69 -0.63 -10.20 -4.38
C HIS A 69 0.53 -11.19 -4.26
N ILE A 70 0.31 -12.47 -4.59
CA ILE A 70 1.37 -13.49 -4.62
C ILE A 70 2.43 -13.13 -5.68
N ALA A 71 2.01 -12.70 -6.88
CA ALA A 71 2.93 -12.28 -7.93
C ALA A 71 3.82 -11.11 -7.47
N LYS A 72 3.22 -10.05 -6.90
CA LYS A 72 3.95 -8.90 -6.37
C LYS A 72 4.91 -9.29 -5.24
N ALA A 73 4.46 -10.12 -4.30
CA ALA A 73 5.31 -10.59 -3.21
C ALA A 73 6.47 -11.47 -3.71
N THR A 74 6.26 -12.24 -4.78
CA THR A 74 7.32 -13.05 -5.42
C THR A 74 8.40 -12.16 -6.05
N GLU A 75 8.01 -11.06 -6.72
CA GLU A 75 8.96 -10.08 -7.27
C GLU A 75 9.79 -9.43 -6.16
N ILE A 76 9.15 -9.02 -5.06
CA ILE A 76 9.82 -8.44 -3.88
C ILE A 76 10.78 -9.46 -3.25
N ALA A 77 10.32 -10.70 -3.04
CA ALA A 77 11.13 -11.79 -2.49
C ALA A 77 12.40 -12.01 -3.31
N THR A 78 12.26 -12.02 -4.64
CA THR A 78 13.39 -12.15 -5.57
C THR A 78 14.34 -10.96 -5.46
N SER A 79 13.81 -9.74 -5.40
CA SER A 79 14.61 -8.51 -5.37
C SER A 79 15.45 -8.37 -4.09
N TYR A 80 14.87 -8.71 -2.94
CA TYR A 80 15.54 -8.58 -1.64
C TYR A 80 16.21 -9.87 -1.16
N GLY A 81 16.04 -10.99 -1.86
CA GLY A 81 16.59 -12.28 -1.47
C GLY A 81 15.99 -12.81 -0.17
N VAL A 82 14.69 -12.63 0.03
CA VAL A 82 13.95 -13.02 1.24
C VAL A 82 12.83 -14.00 0.93
N GLU A 83 12.35 -14.70 1.96
CA GLU A 83 11.19 -15.61 1.84
C GLU A 83 9.91 -14.87 1.45
N LEU A 84 8.98 -15.59 0.81
CA LEU A 84 7.71 -15.02 0.32
C LEU A 84 6.87 -14.36 1.43
N THR A 85 6.88 -14.92 2.64
CA THR A 85 6.15 -14.36 3.79
C THR A 85 6.75 -13.03 4.23
N VAL A 86 8.09 -12.92 4.29
CA VAL A 86 8.79 -11.67 4.60
C VAL A 86 8.51 -10.61 3.54
N ALA A 87 8.55 -10.99 2.27
CA ALA A 87 8.19 -10.09 1.17
C ALA A 87 6.73 -9.62 1.22
N THR A 88 5.82 -10.50 1.65
CA THR A 88 4.40 -10.17 1.85
C THR A 88 4.24 -9.14 2.97
N ASP A 89 4.93 -9.33 4.11
CA ASP A 89 4.91 -8.38 5.23
C ASP A 89 5.46 -7.00 4.81
N LEU A 90 6.57 -6.98 4.08
CA LEU A 90 7.15 -5.74 3.52
C LEU A 90 6.16 -4.99 2.63
N MET A 91 5.48 -5.70 1.72
CA MET A 91 4.45 -5.13 0.86
C MET A 91 3.29 -4.54 1.69
N MET A 92 2.78 -5.30 2.67
CA MET A 92 1.69 -4.88 3.55
C MET A 92 2.04 -3.65 4.39
N ILE A 93 3.29 -3.57 4.89
CA ILE A 93 3.79 -2.40 5.62
C ILE A 93 3.85 -1.17 4.71
N ALA A 94 4.36 -1.31 3.48
CA ALA A 94 4.40 -0.21 2.50
C ALA A 94 3.00 0.31 2.15
N LEU A 95 2.05 -0.61 1.90
CA LEU A 95 0.63 -0.31 1.70
C LEU A 95 0.04 0.45 2.90
N GLY A 96 0.25 -0.06 4.12
CA GLY A 96 -0.25 0.55 5.35
C GLY A 96 0.31 1.96 5.58
N ALA A 97 1.60 2.16 5.33
CA ALA A 97 2.25 3.46 5.44
C ALA A 97 1.66 4.49 4.47
N ALA A 98 1.42 4.12 3.21
CA ALA A 98 0.81 4.99 2.22
C ALA A 98 -0.64 5.36 2.57
N LEU A 99 -1.41 4.43 3.14
CA LEU A 99 -2.80 4.63 3.55
C LEU A 99 -2.95 5.45 4.85
N ALA A 100 -1.88 5.57 5.65
CA ALA A 100 -1.92 6.10 7.00
C ALA A 100 -2.45 7.54 7.07
N TRP A 101 -2.09 8.39 6.11
CA TRP A 101 -2.54 9.78 6.05
C TRP A 101 -4.06 9.90 6.14
N ASN A 102 -4.76 9.05 5.39
CA ASN A 102 -6.21 9.11 5.26
C ASN A 102 -6.96 8.36 6.36
N ALA A 103 -6.25 7.67 7.26
CA ALA A 103 -6.85 6.96 8.38
C ALA A 103 -7.34 7.88 9.52
N THR A 104 -6.91 9.15 9.55
CA THR A 104 -7.26 10.11 10.62
C THR A 104 -8.09 11.27 10.06
N ALA A 105 -8.85 12.04 10.84
CA ALA A 105 -9.58 13.20 10.31
C ALA A 105 -8.65 14.38 9.94
N PRO A 106 -8.96 15.22 8.92
CA PRO A 106 -8.06 16.27 8.42
C PRO A 106 -7.48 17.22 9.49
N ARG A 107 -8.32 17.71 10.41
CA ARG A 107 -7.90 18.58 11.51
C ARG A 107 -6.90 17.93 12.48
N ILE A 108 -6.88 16.60 12.59
CA ILE A 108 -5.92 15.87 13.42
C ILE A 108 -4.59 15.69 12.67
N ARG A 109 -4.63 15.49 11.34
CA ARG A 109 -3.42 15.38 10.50
C ARG A 109 -2.65 16.70 10.45
N ASN A 110 -3.38 17.82 10.49
CA ASN A 110 -2.85 19.18 10.45
C ASN A 110 -3.36 20.00 11.66
N PRO A 111 -2.88 19.69 12.88
CA PRO A 111 -3.40 20.30 14.11
C PRO A 111 -2.99 21.78 14.27
N LEU A 112 -1.94 22.21 13.58
CA LEU A 112 -1.41 23.58 13.64
C LEU A 112 -1.91 24.47 12.49
N GLY A 113 -2.69 23.91 11.55
CA GLY A 113 -3.23 24.67 10.42
C GLY A 113 -2.15 25.15 9.44
N GLU A 114 -1.10 24.35 9.26
CA GLU A 114 -0.05 24.60 8.26
C GLU A 114 -0.65 24.58 6.84
N PRO A 115 0.00 25.19 5.82
CA PRO A 115 -0.41 25.01 4.43
C PRO A 115 -0.45 23.53 4.05
N ASP A 116 -1.55 23.08 3.44
CA ASP A 116 -1.80 21.65 3.17
C ASP A 116 -0.68 21.01 2.35
N ASP A 117 -0.17 21.69 1.32
CA ASP A 117 0.95 21.20 0.49
C ASP A 117 2.21 20.91 1.31
N HIS A 118 2.53 21.77 2.27
CA HIS A 118 3.69 21.60 3.14
C HIS A 118 3.52 20.41 4.08
N ARG A 119 2.32 20.29 4.67
CA ARG A 119 2.03 19.20 5.60
C ARG A 119 1.99 17.84 4.88
N ILE A 120 1.39 17.79 3.70
CA ILE A 120 1.36 16.61 2.82
C ILE A 120 2.79 16.20 2.44
N ALA A 121 3.62 17.14 1.98
CA ALA A 121 5.01 16.85 1.62
C ALA A 121 5.83 16.34 2.80
N THR A 122 5.64 16.92 3.99
CA THR A 122 6.30 16.48 5.23
C THR A 122 5.90 15.05 5.60
N HIS A 123 4.60 14.73 5.51
CA HIS A 123 4.13 13.38 5.79
C HIS A 123 4.61 12.36 4.73
N ARG A 124 4.61 12.72 3.45
CA ARG A 124 5.18 11.91 2.37
C ARG A 124 6.63 11.54 2.66
N HIS A 125 7.43 12.50 3.11
CA HIS A 125 8.81 12.24 3.50
C HIS A 125 8.88 11.24 4.67
N SER A 126 8.02 11.37 5.69
CA SER A 126 7.94 10.39 6.79
C SER A 126 7.56 8.99 6.32
N VAL A 127 6.61 8.86 5.36
CA VAL A 127 6.21 7.57 4.78
C VAL A 127 7.40 6.89 4.11
N VAL A 128 8.09 7.59 3.21
CA VAL A 128 9.25 7.04 2.47
C VAL A 128 10.37 6.65 3.43
N THR A 129 10.71 7.52 4.38
CA THR A 129 11.77 7.26 5.37
C THR A 129 11.43 6.05 6.26
N ALA A 130 10.17 5.93 6.71
CA ALA A 130 9.75 4.80 7.54
C ALA A 130 9.81 3.47 6.77
N VAL A 131 9.35 3.43 5.52
CA VAL A 131 9.39 2.22 4.69
C VAL A 131 10.83 1.82 4.38
N ALA A 132 11.73 2.79 4.12
CA ALA A 132 13.15 2.52 3.92
C ALA A 132 13.77 1.86 5.16
N ALA A 133 13.59 2.45 6.34
CA ALA A 133 14.15 1.94 7.59
C ALA A 133 13.61 0.55 7.96
N LEU A 134 12.30 0.31 7.76
CA LEU A 134 11.68 -0.98 8.05
C LEU A 134 12.14 -2.06 7.06
N THR A 135 12.26 -1.72 5.77
CA THR A 135 12.75 -2.65 4.75
C THR A 135 14.16 -3.10 5.06
N GLU A 136 15.05 -2.17 5.38
CA GLU A 136 16.43 -2.46 5.78
C GLU A 136 16.48 -3.37 7.03
N ALA A 137 15.74 -3.02 8.09
CA ALA A 137 15.76 -3.77 9.35
C ALA A 137 15.19 -5.20 9.20
N ILE A 138 14.10 -5.36 8.45
CA ILE A 138 13.43 -6.66 8.28
C ILE A 138 14.26 -7.60 7.41
N THR A 139 14.82 -7.08 6.31
CA THR A 139 15.66 -7.88 5.41
C THR A 139 16.96 -8.33 6.10
N ALA A 140 17.58 -7.46 6.90
CA ALA A 140 18.74 -7.84 7.73
C ALA A 140 18.40 -8.97 8.72
N HIS A 141 17.28 -8.86 9.43
CA HIS A 141 16.84 -9.89 10.38
C HIS A 141 16.53 -11.23 9.69
N ALA A 142 15.95 -11.20 8.49
CA ALA A 142 15.68 -12.40 7.70
C ALA A 142 16.99 -13.11 7.30
N ALA A 143 18.02 -12.36 6.90
CA ALA A 143 19.32 -12.91 6.55
C ALA A 143 20.01 -13.59 7.76
N GLU A 144 20.01 -12.93 8.93
CA GLU A 144 20.56 -13.50 10.17
C GLU A 144 19.84 -14.80 10.58
N SER A 145 18.52 -14.84 10.41
CA SER A 145 17.72 -16.02 10.74
C SER A 145 18.02 -17.21 9.82
N ALA A 146 18.26 -16.95 8.53
CA ALA A 146 18.62 -17.99 7.56
C ALA A 146 20.00 -18.60 7.83
N GLU A 147 20.98 -17.78 8.22
CA GLU A 147 22.32 -18.23 8.64
C GLU A 147 22.26 -19.09 9.90
N ALA A 148 21.42 -18.74 10.89
CA ALA A 148 21.29 -19.50 12.13
C ALA A 148 20.66 -20.90 11.94
N THR A 149 19.93 -21.11 10.85
CA THR A 149 19.28 -22.39 10.50
C THR A 149 20.10 -23.28 9.55
N SER A 150 21.24 -22.80 9.05
CA SER A 150 22.15 -23.53 8.14
C SER A 150 23.27 -24.25 8.89
#